data_AF-X1T9I7-F1
#
_entry.id   AF-X1T9I7-F1
#
_cell.length_a   1.000
_cell.length_b   1.000
_cell.length_c   1.000
_cell.angle_alpha   90.00
_cell.angle_beta   90.00
_cell.angle_gamma   90.00
#
_symmetry.space_group_name_H-M   'P 1'
#
loop_
_entity.id
_entity.type
_entity.pdbx_description
1 polymer ?
#
loop_
_entity_poly.entity_id
_entity_poly.type
_entity_poly.pdbx_seq_one_letter_code
_entity_poly.pdbx_strand_id
1 'polypeptide(L)'
;MVLEPLRPAKGGFLRPFGCGWFIREFLLGHGPNGSPGIDPDVGAPQADICYRYKTALIKATAMDKATRREEKQARREKRAISPEE
;
A
#
# COMPACT_ATOMS: atom_id res chain seq x y z
N MET A 1 13.00 31.03 -9.34
CA MET A 1 13.25 29.67 -8.78
C MET A 1 12.34 28.70 -9.50
N VAL A 2 12.90 27.73 -10.22
CA VAL A 2 12.12 26.60 -10.75
C VAL A 2 12.05 25.58 -9.61
N LEU A 3 10.86 25.39 -9.06
CA LEU A 3 10.60 24.32 -8.07
C LEU A 3 10.62 23.00 -8.83
N GLU A 4 11.72 22.25 -8.71
CA GLU A 4 11.74 20.88 -9.23
C GLU A 4 10.69 20.04 -8.47
N PRO A 5 9.80 19.34 -9.16
CA PRO A 5 8.83 18.47 -8.50
C PRO A 5 9.58 17.36 -7.76
N LEU A 6 9.41 17.28 -6.44
CA LEU A 6 9.99 16.25 -5.57
C LEU A 6 9.56 14.81 -5.93
N ARG A 7 8.64 14.64 -6.88
CA ARG A 7 8.13 13.35 -7.33
C ARG A 7 8.53 13.09 -8.78
N PRO A 8 8.95 11.86 -9.12
CA PRO A 8 9.28 11.49 -10.49
C PRO A 8 8.04 11.59 -11.40
N ALA A 9 8.25 11.96 -12.67
CA ALA A 9 7.18 12.06 -13.67
C ALA A 9 6.59 10.69 -14.06
N LYS A 10 7.38 9.62 -13.96
CA LYS A 10 6.96 8.23 -14.16
C LYS A 10 7.59 7.36 -13.08
N GLY A 11 6.81 6.41 -12.54
CA GLY A 11 7.23 5.55 -11.44
C GLY A 11 6.97 6.17 -10.07
N GLY A 12 7.54 5.57 -9.03
CA GLY A 12 7.27 5.89 -7.63
C GLY A 12 6.47 4.79 -6.92
N PHE A 13 6.57 4.75 -5.60
CA PHE A 13 5.75 3.86 -4.79
C PHE A 13 4.34 4.41 -4.67
N LEU A 14 3.34 3.53 -4.79
CA LEU A 14 1.98 3.89 -4.48
C LEU A 14 1.93 4.33 -3.01
N ARG A 15 1.23 5.44 -2.74
CA ARG A 15 0.92 5.88 -1.37
C ARG A 15 -0.59 5.86 -1.17
N PRO A 16 -1.19 4.66 -1.09
CA PRO A 16 -2.65 4.50 -1.05
C PRO A 16 -3.24 4.92 0.30
N PHE A 17 -2.42 5.06 1.33
CA PHE A 17 -2.81 5.53 2.65
C PHE A 17 -1.65 6.32 3.30
N GLY A 18 -2.00 7.19 4.25
CA GLY A 18 -1.05 8.06 4.95
C GLY A 18 -0.36 7.35 6.12
N CYS A 19 0.90 7.73 6.39
CA CYS A 19 1.69 7.21 7.51
C CYS A 19 1.02 7.48 8.87
N GLY A 20 0.61 8.73 9.13
CA GLY A 20 -0.01 9.10 10.41
C GLY A 20 -1.32 8.37 10.69
N TRP A 21 -2.17 8.22 9.66
CA TRP A 21 -3.39 7.42 9.76
C TRP A 21 -3.07 5.95 10.06
N PHE A 22 -2.12 5.35 9.34
CA PHE A 22 -1.72 3.96 9.57
C PHE A 22 -1.23 3.74 11.00
N ILE A 23 -0.35 4.62 11.51
CA ILE A 23 0.18 4.52 12.88
C ILE A 23 -0.97 4.59 13.90
N ARG A 24 -1.90 5.53 13.74
CA ARG A 24 -3.06 5.68 14.63
C ARG A 24 -3.90 4.40 14.64
N GLU A 25 -4.33 3.92 13.48
CA GLU A 25 -5.19 2.72 13.40
C GLU A 25 -4.48 1.45 13.89
N PHE A 26 -3.17 1.35 13.64
CA PHE A 26 -2.37 0.23 14.12
C PHE A 26 -2.27 0.24 15.65
N LEU A 27 -2.00 1.40 16.26
CA LEU A 27 -1.92 1.54 17.71
C LEU A 27 -3.27 1.38 18.41
N LEU A 28 -4.38 1.64 17.72
CA LEU A 28 -5.73 1.33 18.20
C LEU A 28 -6.12 -0.16 18.02
N GLY A 29 -5.22 -0.99 17.50
CA GLY A 29 -5.46 -2.42 17.33
C GLY A 29 -6.34 -2.81 16.14
N HIS A 30 -6.69 -1.87 15.25
CA HIS A 30 -7.63 -2.10 14.14
C HIS A 30 -7.03 -2.91 12.97
N GLY A 31 -5.71 -3.17 12.96
CA GLY A 31 -5.06 -3.96 11.91
C GLY A 31 -5.16 -3.36 10.50
N PRO A 32 -4.78 -2.09 10.27
CA PRO A 32 -4.95 -1.41 8.99
C PRO A 32 -4.23 -2.15 7.85
N ASN A 33 -4.88 -2.24 6.69
CA ASN A 33 -4.33 -2.83 5.45
C ASN A 33 -3.78 -4.26 5.64
N GLY A 34 -4.48 -5.08 6.45
CA GLY A 34 -4.11 -6.47 6.69
C GLY A 34 -2.84 -6.62 7.54
N SER A 35 -2.49 -5.59 8.32
CA SER A 35 -1.53 -5.74 9.41
C SER A 35 -2.19 -6.49 10.58
N PRO A 36 -1.41 -7.24 11.38
CA PRO A 36 -1.97 -7.86 12.59
C PRO A 36 -2.48 -6.78 13.55
N GLY A 37 -3.61 -7.06 14.21
CA GLY A 37 -4.02 -6.29 15.38
C GLY A 37 -3.00 -6.44 16.51
N ILE A 38 -2.90 -5.43 17.35
CA ILE A 38 -2.11 -5.44 18.57
C ILE A 38 -3.02 -5.06 19.75
N ASP A 39 -2.58 -5.36 20.96
CA ASP A 39 -3.21 -4.85 22.17
C ASP A 39 -2.92 -3.35 22.32
N PRO A 40 -3.94 -2.46 22.27
CA PRO A 40 -3.75 -1.02 22.40
C PRO A 40 -3.17 -0.59 23.75
N ASP A 41 -3.42 -1.36 24.82
CA ASP A 41 -2.95 -1.03 26.18
C ASP A 41 -1.45 -1.31 26.34
N VAL A 42 -0.89 -2.20 25.50
CA VAL A 42 0.55 -2.52 25.47
C VAL A 42 1.29 -1.69 24.42
N GLY A 43 0.67 -1.48 23.25
CA GLY A 43 1.28 -0.80 22.11
C GLY A 43 2.27 -1.68 21.34
N ALA A 44 3.14 -1.06 20.54
CA ALA A 44 4.13 -1.75 19.72
C ALA A 44 5.44 -0.96 19.60
N PRO A 45 6.60 -1.65 19.46
CA PRO A 45 7.86 -1.00 19.14
C PRO A 45 7.80 -0.22 17.83
N GLN A 46 8.51 0.90 17.73
CA GLN A 46 8.58 1.71 16.52
C GLN A 46 9.07 0.90 15.30
N ALA A 47 10.00 -0.04 15.51
CA ALA A 47 10.50 -0.91 14.46
C ALA A 47 9.39 -1.78 13.85
N ASP A 48 8.50 -2.31 14.69
CA ASP A 48 7.38 -3.13 14.27
C ASP A 48 6.35 -2.30 13.50
N ILE A 49 6.01 -1.12 14.01
CA ILE A 49 5.11 -0.18 13.32
C ILE A 49 5.66 0.15 11.91
N CYS A 50 6.95 0.47 11.83
CA CYS A 50 7.61 0.76 10.55
C CYS A 50 7.63 -0.46 9.61
N TYR A 51 7.88 -1.65 10.14
CA TYR A 51 7.87 -2.90 9.37
C TYR A 51 6.48 -3.19 8.81
N ARG A 52 5.43 -3.09 9.63
CA ARG A 52 4.05 -3.32 9.21
C ARG A 52 3.59 -2.30 8.18
N TYR A 53 3.90 -1.02 8.41
CA TYR A 53 3.58 0.06 7.46
C TYR A 53 4.24 -0.17 6.09
N LYS A 54 5.55 -0.46 6.07
CA LYS A 54 6.27 -0.74 4.82
C LYS A 54 5.72 -1.97 4.11
N THR A 55 5.46 -3.05 4.85
CA THR A 55 4.87 -4.27 4.30
C THR A 55 3.50 -4.00 3.66
N ALA A 56 2.65 -3.22 4.33
CA ALA A 56 1.34 -2.84 3.79
C ALA A 56 1.46 -2.04 2.48
N LEU A 57 2.39 -1.07 2.42
CA LEU A 57 2.65 -0.30 1.18
C LEU A 57 3.18 -1.18 0.04
N ILE A 58 4.06 -2.13 0.35
CA ILE A 58 4.61 -3.08 -0.63
C ILE A 58 3.48 -3.95 -1.20
N LYS A 59 2.60 -4.50 -0.34
CA LYS A 59 1.45 -5.30 -0.77
C LYS A 59 0.51 -4.50 -1.66
N ALA A 60 0.16 -3.29 -1.27
CA ALA A 60 -0.73 -2.44 -2.07
C ALA A 60 -0.09 -2.07 -3.43
N THR A 61 1.21 -1.79 -3.45
CA THR A 61 1.95 -1.54 -4.70
C THR A 61 2.02 -2.79 -5.58
N ALA A 62 2.20 -3.97 -4.99
CA ALA A 62 2.24 -5.23 -5.72
C ALA A 62 0.89 -5.52 -6.38
N MET A 63 -0.22 -5.31 -5.65
CA MET A 63 -1.57 -5.47 -6.17
C MET A 63 -1.85 -4.52 -7.34
N ASP A 64 -1.60 -3.21 -7.18
CA ASP A 64 -1.79 -2.23 -8.27
C ASP A 64 -0.96 -2.58 -9.51
N LYS A 65 0.29 -3.02 -9.34
CA LYS A 65 1.12 -3.47 -10.46
C LYS A 65 0.59 -4.73 -11.13
N ALA A 66 0.09 -5.69 -10.36
CA ALA A 66 -0.53 -6.91 -10.89
C ALA A 66 -1.78 -6.57 -11.71
N THR A 67 -2.68 -5.75 -11.16
CA THR A 67 -3.90 -5.29 -11.83
C THR A 67 -3.58 -4.56 -13.13
N ARG A 68 -2.66 -3.58 -13.13
CA ARG A 68 -2.27 -2.86 -14.35
C ARG A 68 -1.66 -3.76 -15.42
N ARG A 69 -0.93 -4.81 -15.00
CA ARG A 69 -0.37 -5.79 -15.92
C ARG A 69 -1.48 -6.61 -16.58
N GLU A 70 -2.43 -7.07 -15.78
CA GLU A 70 -3.58 -7.85 -16.26
C GLU A 70 -4.48 -7.01 -17.18
N GLU A 71 -4.80 -5.77 -16.80
CA GLU A 71 -5.55 -4.84 -17.64
C GLU A 71 -4.90 -4.63 -19.01
N LYS A 72 -3.57 -4.50 -19.02
CA LYS A 72 -2.82 -4.34 -20.27
C LYS A 72 -2.85 -5.61 -21.12
N GLN A 73 -2.84 -6.78 -20.51
CA GLN A 73 -2.89 -8.06 -21.19
C GLN A 73 -4.30 -8.33 -21.75
N ALA A 74 -5.33 -8.24 -20.91
CA ALA A 74 -6.72 -8.39 -21.29
C ALA A 74 -7.12 -7.45 -22.44
N ARG A 75 -6.64 -6.20 -22.41
CA ARG A 75 -6.85 -5.24 -23.51
C ARG A 75 -6.20 -5.68 -24.83
N ARG A 76 -5.03 -6.33 -24.78
CA ARG A 76 -4.36 -6.87 -25.98
C ARG A 76 -5.11 -8.09 -26.53
N GLU A 77 -5.64 -8.92 -25.65
CA GLU A 77 -6.37 -10.15 -25.99
C GLU A 77 -7.86 -9.92 -26.30
N LYS A 78 -8.38 -8.71 -26.04
CA LYS A 78 -9.81 -8.38 -26.12
C LYS A 78 -10.67 -9.28 -25.21
N ARG A 79 -10.10 -9.71 -24.08
CA ARG A 79 -10.75 -10.50 -23.03
C ARG A 79 -11.26 -9.58 -21.91
N ALA A 80 -12.32 -10.00 -21.23
CA ALA A 80 -12.79 -9.38 -19.99
C ALA A 80 -11.92 -9.80 -18.79
N ILE A 81 -11.67 -8.88 -17.86
CA ILE A 81 -10.90 -9.15 -16.64
C ILE A 81 -11.84 -9.78 -15.61
N SER A 82 -11.46 -10.92 -15.05
CA SER A 82 -12.13 -11.53 -13.89
C SER A 82 -11.25 -11.30 -12.65
N PRO A 83 -11.77 -10.75 -11.53
CA PRO A 83 -10.99 -10.57 -10.30
C PRO A 83 -10.55 -11.86 -9.61
N GLU A 84 -11.16 -12.99 -9.96
CA GLU A 84 -10.91 -14.29 -9.33
C GLU A 84 -9.91 -15.17 -10.09
N GLU A 85 -9.53 -14.79 -11.32
CA GLU A 85 -8.54 -15.49 -12.17
C GLU A 85 -7.27 -14.66 -12.32
#